data_AF-A0A951E8D9-F1
#
_entry.id   AF-A0A951E8D9-F1
#
_cell.length_a   1.000
_cell.length_b   1.000
_cell.length_c   1.000
_cell.angle_alpha   90.00
_cell.angle_beta   90.00
_cell.angle_gamma   90.00
#
_symmetry.space_group_name_H-M   'P 1'
#
loop_
_entity.id
_entity.type
_entity.pdbx_description
1 polymer ?
#
loop_
_entity_poly.entity_id
_entity_poly.type
_entity_poly.pdbx_seq_one_letter_code
_entity_poly.pdbx_strand_id
1 'polypeptide(L)'
;MSRCEKKPDIALDEVVDRLWPYDGPHTPETVAAAARAVSGLVRYLNNATRQSAVPDAPSVHRVLAEVETAVFRLPQLLSQLQSAAERLVFNPTLYDDREDRVAANTAAELAENLRFACTDARVLGIQLNTAAQCSVHLGNEDPARPHEGGDRS
;
A
#
# COMPACT_ATOMS: atom_id res chain seq x y z
N MET A 1 -38.65 3.26 17.03
CA MET A 1 -37.30 2.78 17.42
C MET A 1 -36.75 1.91 16.29
N SER A 2 -36.07 2.51 15.31
CA SER A 2 -35.41 1.75 14.23
C SER A 2 -34.25 0.97 14.82
N ARG A 3 -34.26 -0.36 14.66
CA ARG A 3 -33.09 -1.18 14.94
C ARG A 3 -32.01 -0.78 13.94
N CYS A 4 -30.89 -0.27 14.46
CA CYS A 4 -29.66 -0.13 13.69
C CYS A 4 -29.24 -1.54 13.29
N GLU A 5 -29.49 -1.90 12.04
CA GLU A 5 -29.08 -3.17 11.46
C GLU A 5 -27.56 -3.18 11.43
N LYS A 6 -26.94 -4.00 12.29
CA LYS A 6 -25.48 -4.09 12.40
C LYS A 6 -24.97 -4.64 11.07
N LYS A 7 -24.35 -3.78 10.26
CA LYS A 7 -23.75 -4.16 8.99
C LYS A 7 -22.79 -5.32 9.27
N PRO A 8 -22.87 -6.45 8.53
CA PRO A 8 -21.97 -7.57 8.75
C PRO A 8 -20.53 -7.08 8.64
N ASP A 9 -19.74 -7.41 9.67
CA ASP A 9 -18.32 -7.11 9.74
C ASP A 9 -17.63 -8.14 8.83
N ILE A 10 -17.63 -7.88 7.52
CA ILE A 10 -16.94 -8.74 6.56
C ILE A 10 -15.44 -8.50 6.77
N ALA A 11 -14.71 -9.54 7.15
CA ALA A 11 -13.27 -9.47 7.31
C ALA A 11 -12.64 -9.03 5.98
N LEU A 12 -11.67 -8.11 6.02
CA LEU A 12 -11.00 -7.62 4.80
C LEU A 12 -10.41 -8.78 3.99
N ASP A 13 -9.83 -9.77 4.66
CA ASP A 13 -9.28 -10.98 4.04
C ASP A 13 -10.34 -11.76 3.27
N GLU A 14 -11.57 -11.84 3.77
CA GLU A 14 -12.69 -12.47 3.06
C GLU A 14 -13.08 -11.69 1.79
N VAL A 15 -13.05 -10.35 1.84
CA VAL A 15 -13.29 -9.51 0.66
C VAL A 15 -12.18 -9.71 -0.38
N VAL A 16 -10.93 -9.74 0.06
CA VAL A 16 -9.77 -9.93 -0.82
C VAL A 16 -9.81 -11.33 -1.43
N ASP A 17 -9.94 -12.39 -0.63
CA ASP A 17 -9.96 -13.78 -1.10
C ASP A 17 -11.13 -14.06 -2.05
N ARG A 18 -12.28 -13.40 -1.84
CA ARG A 18 -13.43 -13.53 -2.75
C ARG A 18 -13.16 -12.94 -4.13
N LEU A 19 -12.35 -11.88 -4.22
CA LEU A 19 -12.06 -11.18 -5.48
C LEU A 19 -10.77 -11.66 -6.15
N TRP A 20 -9.76 -12.00 -5.34
CA TRP A 20 -8.43 -12.45 -5.74
C TRP A 20 -7.98 -13.59 -4.83
N PRO A 21 -8.46 -14.82 -5.07
CA PRO A 21 -8.08 -15.98 -4.26
C PRO A 21 -6.56 -16.16 -4.23
N TYR A 22 -6.01 -16.38 -3.04
CA TYR A 22 -4.55 -16.51 -2.85
C TYR A 22 -3.94 -17.62 -3.72
N ASP A 23 -4.62 -18.76 -3.87
CA ASP A 23 -4.15 -19.91 -4.66
C ASP A 23 -4.53 -19.86 -6.16
N GLY A 24 -5.18 -18.78 -6.60
CA GLY A 24 -5.49 -18.52 -8.01
C GLY A 24 -6.90 -18.95 -8.46
N PRO A 25 -7.17 -18.88 -9.78
CA PRO A 25 -6.21 -18.74 -10.88
C PRO A 25 -5.59 -17.33 -11.00
N HIS A 26 -4.28 -17.27 -11.19
CA HIS A 26 -3.56 -16.03 -11.50
C HIS A 26 -3.41 -15.88 -13.01
N THR A 27 -4.24 -15.03 -13.62
CA THR A 27 -4.15 -14.65 -15.03
C THR A 27 -3.58 -13.23 -15.14
N PRO A 28 -3.04 -12.82 -16.30
CA PRO A 28 -2.61 -11.44 -16.51
C PRO A 28 -3.70 -10.41 -16.17
N GLU A 29 -4.96 -10.72 -16.52
CA GLU A 29 -6.12 -9.87 -16.26
C GLU A 29 -6.42 -9.75 -14.78
N THR A 30 -6.34 -10.86 -14.01
CA THR A 30 -6.60 -10.84 -12.57
C THR A 30 -5.50 -10.11 -11.81
N VAL A 31 -4.23 -10.27 -12.21
CA VAL A 31 -3.09 -9.51 -11.67
C VAL A 31 -3.22 -8.02 -11.99
N ALA A 32 -3.57 -7.66 -13.22
CA ALA A 32 -3.81 -6.26 -13.60
C ALA A 32 -5.02 -5.65 -12.88
N ALA A 33 -6.06 -6.43 -12.60
CA ALA A 33 -7.19 -6.00 -11.78
C ALA A 33 -6.78 -5.73 -10.33
N ALA A 34 -5.96 -6.60 -9.73
CA ALA A 34 -5.42 -6.40 -8.38
C ALA A 34 -4.56 -5.13 -8.28
N ALA A 35 -3.66 -4.90 -9.26
CA ALA A 35 -2.86 -3.69 -9.32
C ALA A 35 -3.72 -2.40 -9.43
N ARG A 36 -4.78 -2.43 -10.24
CA ARG A 36 -5.76 -1.32 -10.30
C ARG A 36 -6.50 -1.10 -8.99
N ALA A 37 -6.80 -2.17 -8.25
CA ALA A 37 -7.43 -2.06 -6.94
C ALA A 37 -6.54 -1.32 -5.93
N VAL A 38 -5.22 -1.56 -5.93
CA VAL A 38 -4.26 -0.81 -5.11
C VAL A 38 -4.37 0.70 -5.38
N SER A 39 -4.38 1.12 -6.64
CA SER A 39 -4.55 2.54 -7.01
C SER A 39 -5.91 3.10 -6.52
N GLY A 40 -6.98 2.31 -6.65
CA GLY A 40 -8.31 2.68 -6.16
C GLY A 40 -8.36 2.87 -4.63
N LEU A 41 -7.68 1.99 -3.88
CA LEU A 41 -7.59 2.06 -2.42
C LEU A 41 -6.77 3.27 -1.97
N VAL A 42 -5.64 3.56 -2.61
CA VAL A 42 -4.85 4.78 -2.32
C VAL A 42 -5.68 6.03 -2.58
N ARG A 43 -6.45 6.08 -3.68
CA ARG A 43 -7.36 7.19 -3.97
C ARG A 43 -8.45 7.34 -2.89
N TYR A 44 -9.01 6.22 -2.41
CA TYR A 44 -9.96 6.23 -1.31
C TYR A 44 -9.32 6.79 -0.02
N LEU A 45 -8.14 6.28 0.36
CA LEU A 45 -7.41 6.73 1.55
C LEU A 45 -7.13 8.24 1.49
N ASN A 46 -6.62 8.73 0.36
CA ASN A 46 -6.36 10.16 0.16
C ASN A 46 -7.63 11.02 0.32
N ASN A 47 -8.77 10.55 -0.16
CA ASN A 47 -10.02 11.28 0.02
C ASN A 47 -10.54 11.19 1.46
N ALA A 48 -10.45 10.01 2.09
CA ALA A 48 -10.92 9.79 3.45
C ALA A 48 -10.11 10.61 4.48
N THR A 49 -8.79 10.65 4.34
CA THR A 49 -7.90 11.42 5.23
C THR A 49 -8.12 12.93 5.10
N ARG A 50 -8.51 13.41 3.90
CA ARG A 50 -8.90 14.80 3.68
C ARG A 50 -10.21 15.20 4.38
N GLN A 51 -11.14 14.27 4.57
CA GLN A 51 -12.47 14.51 5.12
C GLN A 51 -12.56 14.27 6.64
N SER A 52 -11.44 14.33 7.36
CA SER A 52 -11.39 14.10 8.82
C SER A 52 -11.79 12.69 9.26
N ALA A 53 -11.74 11.68 8.37
CA ALA A 53 -12.00 10.28 8.74
C ALA A 53 -10.93 9.68 9.69
N VAL A 54 -9.85 10.43 9.93
CA VAL A 54 -8.78 10.12 10.86
C VAL A 54 -8.74 11.24 11.91
N PRO A 55 -9.71 11.28 12.84
CA PRO A 55 -9.96 12.44 13.68
C PRO A 55 -8.95 12.60 14.83
N ASP A 56 -8.23 11.53 15.16
CA ASP A 56 -7.43 11.43 16.37
C ASP A 56 -6.08 10.75 16.11
N ALA A 57 -5.08 11.07 16.94
CA ALA A 57 -3.76 10.47 16.87
C ALA A 57 -3.73 8.92 16.83
N PRO A 58 -4.51 8.17 17.63
CA PRO A 58 -4.59 6.70 17.50
C PRO A 58 -5.04 6.23 16.12
N SER A 59 -5.99 6.93 15.50
CA SER A 59 -6.45 6.62 14.14
C SER A 59 -5.35 6.90 13.11
N VAL A 60 -4.58 7.98 13.28
CA VAL A 60 -3.40 8.27 12.42
C VAL A 60 -2.40 7.14 12.52
N HIS A 61 -2.07 6.71 13.74
CA HIS A 61 -1.15 5.60 13.97
C HIS A 61 -1.60 4.32 13.26
N ARG A 62 -2.88 3.93 13.41
CA ARG A 62 -3.43 2.74 12.73
C ARG A 62 -3.29 2.82 11.22
N VAL A 63 -3.68 3.94 10.61
CA VAL A 63 -3.56 4.13 9.15
C VAL A 63 -2.10 4.08 8.71
N LEU A 64 -1.19 4.72 9.45
CA LEU A 64 0.24 4.68 9.14
C LEU A 64 0.83 3.28 9.24
N ALA A 65 0.45 2.49 10.26
CA ALA A 65 0.92 1.12 10.42
C ALA A 65 0.47 0.21 9.26
N GLU A 66 -0.78 0.34 8.79
CA GLU A 66 -1.26 -0.43 7.63
C GLU A 66 -0.54 -0.03 6.33
N VAL A 67 -0.30 1.27 6.13
CA VAL A 67 0.43 1.77 4.96
C VAL A 67 1.90 1.33 5.01
N GLU A 68 2.52 1.37 6.18
CA GLU A 68 3.88 0.86 6.42
C GLU A 68 3.97 -0.62 6.05
N THR A 69 3.04 -1.45 6.53
CA THR A 69 3.00 -2.88 6.24
C THR A 69 2.82 -3.14 4.74
N ALA A 70 1.97 -2.37 4.06
CA ALA A 70 1.82 -2.46 2.61
C ALA A 70 3.13 -2.13 1.88
N VAL A 71 3.83 -1.06 2.29
CA VAL A 71 5.10 -0.65 1.70
C VAL A 71 6.20 -1.68 1.93
N PHE A 72 6.28 -2.30 3.10
CA PHE A 72 7.26 -3.37 3.37
C PHE A 72 7.10 -4.61 2.49
N ARG A 73 5.90 -4.84 1.93
CA ARG A 73 5.64 -5.94 0.99
C ARG A 73 5.98 -5.59 -0.47
N LEU A 74 6.04 -4.30 -0.83
CA LEU A 74 6.33 -3.87 -2.20
C LEU A 74 7.68 -4.36 -2.75
N PRO A 75 8.80 -4.41 -1.99
CA PRO A 75 10.07 -4.91 -2.50
C PRO A 75 9.99 -6.32 -3.09
N GLN A 76 9.18 -7.20 -2.50
CA GLN A 76 8.99 -8.55 -3.01
C GLN A 76 8.28 -8.53 -4.37
N LEU A 77 7.18 -7.78 -4.48
CA LEU A 77 6.44 -7.62 -5.74
C LEU A 77 7.33 -6.99 -6.83
N LEU A 78 8.08 -5.94 -6.49
CA LEU A 78 8.98 -5.26 -7.41
C LEU A 78 10.11 -6.18 -7.89
N SER A 79 10.65 -7.02 -7.00
CA SER A 79 11.65 -8.03 -7.37
C SER A 79 11.07 -9.10 -8.32
N GLN A 80 9.82 -9.52 -8.11
CA GLN A 80 9.15 -10.46 -9.02
C GLN A 80 8.93 -9.85 -10.41
N LEU A 81 8.53 -8.57 -10.47
CA LEU A 81 8.38 -7.83 -11.73
C LEU A 81 9.73 -7.59 -12.41
N GLN A 82 10.78 -7.29 -11.64
CA GLN A 82 12.14 -7.18 -12.16
C GLN A 82 12.55 -8.48 -12.86
N SER A 83 12.41 -9.63 -12.19
CA SER A 83 12.75 -10.93 -12.80
C SER A 83 11.88 -11.24 -14.02
N ALA A 84 10.62 -10.76 -14.06
CA ALA A 84 9.81 -10.86 -15.26
C ALA A 84 10.36 -10.01 -16.42
N ALA A 85 10.77 -8.76 -16.15
CA ALA A 85 11.40 -7.88 -17.13
C ALA A 85 12.73 -8.42 -17.65
N GLU A 86 13.56 -9.01 -16.78
CA GLU A 86 14.82 -9.66 -17.17
C GLU A 86 14.59 -10.81 -18.16
N ARG A 87 13.50 -11.59 -18.01
CA ARG A 87 13.13 -12.64 -18.97
C ARG A 87 12.72 -12.07 -20.33
N LEU A 88 12.13 -10.87 -20.37
CA LEU A 88 11.72 -10.24 -21.64
C LEU A 88 12.91 -9.89 -22.53
N VAL A 89 14.10 -9.63 -21.96
CA VAL A 89 15.34 -9.35 -22.71
C VAL A 89 15.67 -10.47 -23.71
N PHE A 90 15.35 -11.73 -23.36
CA PHE A 90 15.61 -12.90 -24.19
C PHE A 90 14.44 -13.29 -25.10
N ASN A 91 13.33 -12.54 -25.10
CA ASN A 91 12.17 -12.86 -25.91
C ASN A 91 12.36 -12.35 -27.35
N PRO A 92 12.47 -13.23 -28.36
CA PRO A 92 12.68 -12.82 -29.75
C PRO A 92 11.46 -12.12 -30.38
N THR A 93 10.28 -12.22 -29.76
CA THR A 93 9.06 -11.53 -30.23
C THR A 93 8.84 -10.18 -29.56
N LEU A 94 9.74 -9.76 -28.65
CA LEU A 94 9.63 -8.48 -27.99
C LEU A 94 9.94 -7.36 -28.99
N TYR A 95 9.08 -6.35 -29.03
CA TYR A 95 9.28 -5.15 -29.83
C TYR A 95 9.08 -3.90 -28.98
N ASP A 96 9.69 -2.79 -29.41
CA ASP A 96 9.46 -1.45 -28.88
C ASP A 96 8.65 -0.70 -29.94
N ASP A 97 7.57 -0.04 -29.56
CA ASP A 97 6.72 0.71 -30.48
C ASP A 97 7.36 2.04 -30.92
N ARG A 98 8.41 2.46 -30.22
CA ARG A 98 9.31 3.53 -30.65
C ARG A 98 10.34 2.91 -31.59
N GLU A 99 10.16 3.10 -32.89
CA GLU A 99 10.95 2.48 -33.98
C GLU A 99 12.48 2.70 -33.86
N ASP A 100 12.93 3.66 -33.06
CA ASP A 100 14.34 4.01 -32.84
C ASP A 100 15.03 3.22 -31.71
N ARG A 101 14.33 2.30 -31.03
CA ARG A 101 14.85 1.58 -29.86
C ARG A 101 14.90 0.07 -30.04
N VAL A 102 15.96 -0.53 -29.50
CA VAL A 102 16.10 -1.99 -29.39
C VAL A 102 15.30 -2.46 -28.16
N ALA A 103 14.26 -3.26 -28.38
CA ALA A 103 13.33 -3.68 -27.33
C ALA A 103 14.01 -4.37 -26.14
N ALA A 104 15.04 -5.18 -26.39
CA ALA A 104 15.84 -5.82 -25.35
C ALA A 104 16.54 -4.80 -24.42
N ASN A 105 17.02 -3.68 -24.97
CA ASN A 105 17.63 -2.61 -24.17
C ASN A 105 16.58 -1.92 -23.29
N THR A 106 15.38 -1.68 -23.82
CA THR A 106 14.25 -1.12 -23.05
C THR A 106 13.82 -2.07 -21.92
N ALA A 107 13.77 -3.38 -22.17
CA ALA A 107 13.47 -4.36 -21.12
C ALA A 107 14.55 -4.40 -20.02
N ALA A 108 15.83 -4.28 -20.39
CA ALA A 108 16.93 -4.18 -19.43
C ALA A 108 16.86 -2.89 -18.60
N GLU A 109 16.54 -1.75 -19.23
CA GLU A 109 16.31 -0.47 -18.55
C GLU A 109 15.11 -0.56 -17.57
N LEU A 110 14.03 -1.24 -17.96
CA LEU A 110 12.89 -1.51 -17.09
C LEU A 110 13.30 -2.33 -15.85
N ALA A 111 14.03 -3.43 -16.04
CA ALA A 111 14.51 -4.26 -14.93
C ALA A 111 15.38 -3.46 -13.96
N GLU A 112 16.29 -2.62 -14.49
CA GLU A 112 17.15 -1.75 -13.70
C GLU A 112 16.35 -0.72 -12.89
N ASN A 113 15.35 -0.08 -13.51
CA ASN A 113 14.47 0.86 -12.80
C ASN A 113 13.65 0.17 -11.70
N LEU A 114 13.19 -1.07 -11.91
CA LEU A 114 12.50 -1.85 -10.88
C LEU A 114 13.42 -2.21 -9.70
N ARG A 115 14.71 -2.46 -9.98
CA ARG A 115 15.73 -2.68 -8.95
C ARG A 115 15.96 -1.44 -8.08
N PHE A 116 16.01 -0.26 -8.68
CA PHE A 116 16.06 1.00 -7.93
C PHE A 116 14.78 1.23 -7.12
N ALA A 117 13.61 1.04 -7.72
CA ALA A 117 12.33 1.17 -7.03
C ALA A 117 12.22 0.22 -5.81
N CYS A 118 12.77 -0.99 -5.90
CA CYS A 118 12.84 -1.93 -4.77
C CYS A 118 13.67 -1.37 -3.61
N THR A 119 14.79 -0.72 -3.91
CA THR A 119 15.62 -0.04 -2.90
C THR A 119 14.88 1.14 -2.28
N ASP A 120 14.26 1.98 -3.09
CA ASP A 120 13.50 3.13 -2.63
C ASP A 120 12.29 2.72 -1.75
N ALA A 121 11.58 1.66 -2.13
CA ALA A 121 10.47 1.12 -1.35
C ALA A 121 10.91 0.65 0.05
N ARG A 122 12.11 0.08 0.18
CA ARG A 122 12.69 -0.29 1.49
C ARG A 122 12.99 0.95 2.33
N VAL A 123 13.59 1.97 1.73
CA VAL A 123 13.87 3.25 2.43
C VAL A 123 12.56 3.89 2.91
N LEU A 124 11.53 3.93 2.06
CA LEU A 124 10.21 4.45 2.43
C LEU A 124 9.60 3.63 3.57
N GLY A 125 9.69 2.30 3.53
CA GLY A 125 9.22 1.44 4.63
C GLY A 125 9.87 1.78 5.97
N ILE A 126 11.20 1.98 5.98
CA ILE A 126 11.94 2.40 7.20
C ILE A 126 11.45 3.76 7.71
N GLN A 127 11.26 4.73 6.81
CA GLN A 127 10.76 6.06 7.16
C GLN A 127 9.34 6.01 7.73
N LEU A 128 8.45 5.21 7.13
CA LEU A 128 7.08 5.03 7.61
C LEU A 128 7.04 4.31 8.96
N ASN A 129 7.86 3.28 9.17
CA ASN A 129 7.98 2.65 10.49
C ASN A 129 8.46 3.64 11.55
N THR A 130 9.43 4.51 11.21
CA THR A 130 9.89 5.57 12.12
C THR A 130 8.75 6.53 12.48
N ALA A 131 7.98 6.98 11.48
CA ALA A 131 6.82 7.84 11.71
C ALA A 131 5.73 7.15 12.55
N ALA A 132 5.47 5.86 12.29
CA ALA A 132 4.53 5.05 13.05
C ALA A 132 4.97 4.94 14.52
N GLN A 133 6.26 4.71 14.79
CA GLN A 133 6.81 4.69 16.15
C GLN A 133 6.64 6.03 16.87
N CYS A 134 6.89 7.16 16.20
CA CYS A 134 6.62 8.47 16.78
C CYS A 134 5.13 8.66 17.13
N SER A 135 4.23 8.17 16.28
CA SER A 135 2.79 8.34 16.47
C SER A 135 2.21 7.55 17.66
N VAL A 136 2.87 6.49 18.13
CA VAL A 136 2.43 5.71 19.32
C VAL A 136 2.38 6.58 20.58
N HIS A 137 3.23 7.60 20.65
CA HIS A 137 3.30 8.51 21.79
C HIS A 137 2.31 9.68 21.71
N LEU A 138 1.53 9.77 20.63
CA LEU A 138 0.55 10.82 20.45
C LEU A 138 -0.79 10.38 21.04
N GLY A 139 -1.31 11.19 21.96
CA GLY A 139 -2.66 11.09 22.49
C GLY A 139 -3.43 12.38 22.20
N ASN A 140 -4.75 12.32 22.31
CA ASN A 140 -5.60 13.52 22.26
C ASN A 140 -6.14 13.71 23.68
N GLU A 141 -6.09 14.95 24.17
CA GLU A 141 -6.76 15.28 25.42
C GLU A 141 -8.27 15.09 25.24
N ASP A 142 -8.90 14.47 26.23
CA ASP A 142 -10.35 14.37 26.26
C ASP A 142 -10.89 15.73 26.75
N PRO A 143 -11.53 16.54 25.89
CA PRO A 143 -11.98 17.88 26.28
C PRO A 143 -13.08 17.84 27.35
N ALA A 144 -13.69 16.66 27.58
CA ALA A 144 -14.67 16.46 28.64
C ALA A 144 -14.05 16.03 29.98
N ARG A 145 -12.74 15.71 30.03
CA ARG A 145 -12.05 15.47 31.29
C ARG A 145 -11.74 16.82 31.94
N PRO A 146 -12.33 17.15 33.10
CA PRO A 146 -11.90 18.33 33.82
C PRO A 146 -10.41 18.22 34.09
N HIS A 147 -9.67 19.31 33.87
CA HIS A 147 -8.28 19.40 34.30
C HIS A 147 -8.29 19.28 35.83
N GLU A 148 -8.14 18.07 36.34
CA GLU A 148 -7.76 17.85 37.74
C GLU A 148 -6.38 18.46 37.86
N GLY A 149 -6.35 19.73 38.27
CA GLY A 149 -5.15 20.51 38.53
C GLY A 149 -4.32 19.76 39.54
N GLY A 150 -3.37 18.98 39.04
CA GLY A 150 -2.30 18.41 39.82
C GLY A 150 -1.47 19.57 40.34
N ASP A 151 -1.82 20.01 41.55
CA ASP A 151 -1.02 20.84 42.42
C ASP A 151 0.31 20.10 42.69
N ARG A 152 1.27 20.24 41.78
CA ARG A 152 2.63 19.73 41.95
C ARG A 152 3.41 20.79 42.71
N SER A 153 3.30 20.72 44.04
CA SER A 153 4.28 21.29 44.96
C SER A 153 5.60 20.51 44.89
#